data_AF-A0A660WNW9-F1
#
_entry.id   AF-A0A660WNW9-F1
#
_cell.length_a   1.000
_cell.length_b   1.000
_cell.length_c   1.000
_cell.angle_alpha   90.00
_cell.angle_beta   90.00
_cell.angle_gamma   90.00
#
_symmetry.space_group_name_H-M   'P 1'
#
loop_
_entity.id
_entity.type
_entity.pdbx_description
1 polymer ?
#
loop_
_entity_poly.entity_id
_entity_poly.type
_entity_poly.pdbx_seq_one_letter_code
_entity_poly.pdbx_strand_id
1 'polypeptide(L)'
;MWRGVIHHYKQYLPVTENTPIVTLQEGNTPLIYSEYLSQQLGSGFSVYLKFEGANPTGSFKDRGMTMAVSKAVEEGSQAVICASTGNTS
;
A
#
# COMPACT_ATOMS: atom_id res chain seq x y z
N MET A 1 7.35 14.96 5.29
CA MET A 1 7.93 13.66 4.88
C MET A 1 6.85 12.59 4.99
N TRP A 2 6.75 11.68 4.03
CA TRP A 2 5.81 10.55 4.06
C TRP A 2 6.18 9.58 5.20
N ARG A 3 5.18 9.07 5.93
CA ARG A 3 5.38 8.23 7.13
C ARG A 3 4.70 6.86 7.02
N GLY A 4 4.25 6.44 5.84
CA GLY A 4 3.49 5.20 5.67
C GLY A 4 1.97 5.38 5.72
N VAL A 5 1.25 4.36 5.24
CA VAL A 5 -0.21 4.40 5.04
C VAL A 5 -0.94 4.59 6.36
N ILE A 6 -0.55 3.86 7.41
CA ILE A 6 -1.26 3.88 8.70
C ILE A 6 -1.18 5.26 9.35
N HIS A 7 -0.01 5.89 9.37
CA HIS A 7 0.14 7.23 9.92
C HIS A 7 -0.71 8.28 9.19
N HIS A 8 -0.83 8.17 7.86
CA HIS A 8 -1.53 9.16 7.05
C HIS A 8 -3.05 8.97 7.05
N TYR A 9 -3.52 7.71 7.07
CA TYR A 9 -4.93 7.37 6.95
C TYR A 9 -5.52 6.78 8.24
N LYS A 10 -4.90 7.03 9.39
CA LYS A 10 -5.25 6.47 10.72
C LYS A 10 -6.76 6.51 10.99
N GLN A 11 -7.42 7.64 10.70
CA GLN A 11 -8.85 7.86 10.94
C GLN A 11 -9.79 6.92 10.16
N TYR A 12 -9.29 6.27 9.11
CA TYR A 12 -10.06 5.34 8.27
C TYR A 12 -9.71 3.87 8.52
N LEU A 13 -8.77 3.60 9.43
CA LEU A 13 -8.19 2.29 9.66
C LEU A 13 -8.51 1.79 11.07
N PRO A 14 -8.61 0.46 11.29
CA PRO A 14 -8.94 -0.13 12.59
C PRO A 14 -7.73 -0.16 13.54
N VAL A 15 -7.16 1.01 13.84
CA VAL A 15 -5.99 1.20 14.70
C VAL A 15 -6.32 2.12 15.88
N THR A 16 -5.70 1.86 17.02
CA THR A 16 -5.84 2.61 18.27
C THR A 16 -4.62 3.51 18.51
N GLU A 17 -4.59 4.23 19.62
CA GLU A 17 -3.36 4.91 20.07
C GLU A 17 -2.27 3.93 20.50
N ASN A 18 -2.64 2.70 20.84
CA ASN A 18 -1.72 1.67 21.31
C ASN A 18 -1.28 0.70 20.21
N THR A 19 -1.87 0.76 19.01
CA THR A 19 -1.48 -0.12 17.91
C THR A 19 -0.03 0.18 17.49
N PRO A 20 0.90 -0.79 17.58
CA PRO A 20 2.26 -0.63 17.09
C PRO A 20 2.25 -0.48 15.57
N ILE A 21 2.80 0.61 15.05
CA ILE A 21 2.83 0.86 13.60
C ILE A 21 4.11 0.28 13.01
N VAL A 22 3.98 -0.83 12.28
CA VAL A 22 5.05 -1.45 11.51
C VAL A 22 4.96 -1.00 10.06
N THR A 23 5.87 -0.13 9.62
CA THR A 23 5.84 0.48 8.29
C THR A 23 7.21 0.47 7.62
N LEU A 24 7.19 0.35 6.29
CA LEU A 24 8.35 0.57 5.42
C LEU A 24 8.20 1.84 4.59
N GLN A 25 7.32 2.75 5.02
CA GLN A 25 6.91 3.94 4.28
C GLN A 25 6.20 3.60 2.95
N GLU A 26 5.48 2.50 2.92
CA GLU A 26 4.62 2.09 1.81
C GLU A 26 3.53 3.11 1.49
N GLY A 27 2.97 3.06 0.30
CA GLY A 27 1.98 4.02 -0.17
C GLY A 27 2.57 5.28 -0.78
N ASN A 28 1.74 6.33 -0.96
CA ASN A 28 2.09 7.57 -1.65
C ASN A 28 2.82 7.38 -3.00
N THR A 29 2.49 6.29 -3.70
CA THR A 29 3.06 5.94 -4.99
C THR A 29 2.66 6.93 -6.08
N PRO A 30 3.49 7.14 -7.12
CA PRO A 30 3.18 8.06 -8.20
C PRO A 30 1.83 7.77 -8.88
N LEU A 31 1.13 8.83 -9.25
CA LEU A 31 0.01 8.79 -10.18
C LEU A 31 0.48 9.44 -11.49
N ILE A 32 0.89 8.62 -12.45
CA ILE A 32 1.61 9.06 -13.64
C ILE A 32 0.61 9.26 -14.77
N TYR A 33 0.52 10.47 -15.30
CA TYR A 33 -0.26 10.72 -16.52
C TYR A 33 0.43 10.04 -17.72
N SER A 34 -0.33 9.25 -18.48
CA SER A 34 0.16 8.60 -19.70
C SER A 34 -0.38 9.30 -20.93
N GLU A 35 0.46 10.14 -21.53
CA GLU A 35 0.12 10.84 -22.77
C GLU A 35 -0.13 9.84 -23.91
N TYR A 36 0.74 8.84 -24.06
CA TYR A 36 0.61 7.82 -25.09
C TYR A 36 -0.73 7.07 -25.01
N LEU A 37 -1.08 6.55 -23.83
CA LEU A 37 -2.36 5.81 -23.67
C LEU A 37 -3.58 6.71 -23.82
N SER A 38 -3.48 7.98 -23.38
CA SER A 38 -4.56 8.95 -23.56
C SER A 38 -4.81 9.23 -25.05
N GLN A 39 -3.76 9.39 -25.85
CA GLN A 39 -3.87 9.59 -27.30
C GLN A 39 -4.43 8.35 -28.02
N GLN A 40 -4.03 7.14 -27.61
CA GLN A 40 -4.51 5.89 -28.22
C GLN A 40 -6.03 5.68 -28.03
N LEU A 41 -6.62 6.18 -26.93
CA LEU A 41 -8.06 6.08 -26.68
C LEU A 41 -8.90 7.16 -27.38
N GLY A 42 -8.27 8.18 -27.98
CA GLY A 42 -8.93 9.28 -28.66
C GLY A 42 -9.34 10.43 -27.73
N SER A 43 -9.98 11.45 -28.33
CA SER A 43 -10.35 12.68 -27.64
C SER A 43 -11.34 12.44 -26.49
N GLY A 44 -11.08 13.04 -25.33
CA GLY A 44 -11.97 12.98 -24.16
C GLY A 44 -11.54 11.98 -23.09
N PHE A 45 -10.48 11.21 -23.32
CA PHE A 45 -9.93 10.29 -22.33
C PHE A 45 -8.61 10.80 -21.75
N SER A 46 -8.40 10.54 -20.47
CA SER A 46 -7.12 10.80 -19.78
C SER A 46 -6.77 9.58 -18.94
N VAL A 47 -5.63 8.97 -19.25
CA VAL A 47 -5.17 7.75 -18.59
C VAL A 47 -4.10 8.09 -17.56
N TYR A 48 -4.29 7.60 -16.35
CA TYR A 48 -3.32 7.70 -15.27
C TYR A 48 -2.93 6.30 -14.79
N LEU A 49 -1.63 6.11 -14.55
CA LEU A 49 -1.05 4.89 -14.05
C LEU A 49 -0.75 5.07 -12.56
N LYS A 50 -1.45 4.32 -11.71
CA LYS A 50 -1.12 4.24 -10.28
C LYS A 50 0.04 3.27 -10.09
N PHE A 51 1.26 3.80 -9.98
CA PHE A 51 2.47 2.99 -10.07
C PHE A 51 2.83 2.31 -8.74
N GLU A 52 2.12 1.22 -8.43
CA GLU A 52 2.27 0.45 -7.19
C GLU A 52 3.58 -0.35 -7.09
N GLY A 53 4.33 -0.48 -8.19
CA GLY A 53 5.67 -1.07 -8.18
C GLY A 53 6.70 -0.24 -7.42
N ALA A 54 6.38 1.01 -7.08
CA ALA A 54 7.25 1.88 -6.26
C ALA A 54 7.09 1.66 -4.75
N ASN A 55 6.22 0.75 -4.30
CA ASN A 55 6.17 0.35 -2.90
C ASN A 55 7.45 -0.42 -2.50
N PRO A 56 7.80 -0.47 -1.20
CA PRO A 56 9.04 -1.06 -0.70
C PRO A 56 9.40 -2.46 -1.23
N THR A 57 8.42 -3.37 -1.35
CA THR A 57 8.65 -4.73 -1.88
C THR A 57 8.24 -4.89 -3.35
N GLY A 58 7.95 -3.78 -4.04
CA GLY A 58 7.59 -3.78 -5.46
C GLY A 58 6.14 -4.14 -5.76
N SER A 59 5.23 -4.16 -4.78
CA SER A 59 3.81 -4.44 -5.04
C SER A 59 2.86 -3.68 -4.10
N PHE A 60 1.60 -3.57 -4.51
CA PHE A 60 0.55 -2.93 -3.70
C PHE A 60 0.27 -3.63 -2.36
N LYS A 61 0.73 -4.87 -2.19
CA LYS A 61 0.41 -5.68 -1.01
C LYS A 61 1.05 -5.17 0.26
N ASP A 62 2.10 -4.35 0.16
CA ASP A 62 2.69 -3.63 1.28
C ASP A 62 1.64 -2.81 2.04
N ARG A 63 0.66 -2.24 1.34
CA ARG A 63 -0.46 -1.49 1.94
C ARG A 63 -1.32 -2.36 2.87
N GLY A 64 -1.51 -3.63 2.52
CA GLY A 64 -2.25 -4.58 3.35
C GLY A 64 -1.36 -5.18 4.44
N MET A 65 -0.11 -5.50 4.11
CA MET A 65 0.83 -6.15 5.02
C MET A 65 1.23 -5.24 6.18
N THR A 66 1.43 -3.93 5.97
CA THR A 66 1.65 -2.98 7.09
C THR A 66 0.52 -3.05 8.11
N MET A 67 -0.74 -3.12 7.66
CA MET A 67 -1.90 -3.25 8.54
C MET A 67 -1.94 -4.61 9.23
N ALA A 68 -1.84 -5.70 8.47
CA ALA A 68 -1.92 -7.05 9.00
C ALA A 68 -0.82 -7.32 10.05
N VAL A 69 0.42 -6.92 9.76
CA VAL A 69 1.55 -7.10 10.69
C VAL A 69 1.41 -6.21 11.91
N SER A 70 1.02 -4.94 11.75
CA SER A 70 0.78 -4.04 12.89
C SER A 70 -0.28 -4.59 13.86
N LYS A 71 -1.37 -5.15 13.32
CA LYS A 71 -2.42 -5.79 14.12
C LYS A 71 -1.97 -7.12 14.75
N ALA A 72 -1.23 -7.95 14.01
CA ALA A 72 -0.69 -9.19 14.55
C ALA A 72 0.23 -8.92 15.77
N VAL A 73 1.07 -7.88 15.69
CA VAL A 73 1.91 -7.44 16.81
C VAL A 73 1.07 -6.91 17.97
N GLU A 74 0.03 -6.11 17.70
CA GLU A 74 -0.91 -5.63 18.73
C GLU A 74 -1.60 -6.78 19.46
N GLU A 75 -1.97 -7.85 18.75
CA GLU A 75 -2.61 -9.05 19.28
C GLU A 75 -1.64 -10.02 19.98
N GLY A 76 -0.34 -9.69 20.01
CA GLY A 76 0.69 -10.51 20.66
C GLY A 76 1.16 -11.72 19.85
N SER A 77 0.84 -11.79 18.55
CA SER A 77 1.29 -12.86 17.67
C SER A 77 2.82 -12.88 17.56
N GLN A 78 3.43 -14.05 17.71
CA GLN A 78 4.89 -14.23 17.61
C GLN A 78 5.37 -14.59 16.20
N ALA A 79 4.44 -14.99 15.33
CA ALA A 79 4.73 -15.36 13.96
C ALA A 79 3.52 -15.07 13.06
N VAL A 80 3.79 -14.84 11.78
CA VAL A 80 2.79 -14.79 10.71
C VAL A 80 3.13 -15.84 9.68
N ILE A 81 2.11 -16.44 9.07
CA ILE A 81 2.28 -17.44 8.01
C ILE A 81 1.31 -17.12 6.87
N CYS A 82 1.77 -17.31 5.64
CA CYS A 82 0.91 -17.27 4.47
C CYS A 82 1.29 -18.42 3.54
N ALA A 83 0.28 -18.97 2.85
CA ALA A 83 0.52 -19.85 1.71
C ALA A 83 0.37 -19.00 0.46
N SER A 84 1.48 -18.67 -0.19
CA SER A 84 1.45 -17.84 -1.39
C SER A 84 2.35 -18.36 -2.51
N THR A 85 1.97 -18.02 -3.74
CA THR A 85 2.76 -18.28 -4.96
C THR A 85 3.62 -17.08 -5.36
N GLY A 86 3.58 -15.97 -4.61
CA GLY A 86 4.29 -14.74 -4.95
C GLY A 86 3.87 -13.57 -4.06
N ASN A 87 3.69 -12.37 -4.65
CA ASN A 87 3.62 -11.08 -3.94
C ASN A 87 2.66 -11.00 -2.73
N THR A 88 1.66 -11.89 -2.62
CA THR A 88 0.88 -12.32 -1.43
C THR A 88 -0.65 -12.32 -1.64
N SER A 89 -1.16 -13.44 -2.13
CA SER A 89 -2.48 -14.00 -1.77
C SER A 89 -2.23 -15.33 -1.08
#